data_AF-A0A6V7M8Z6-F1
#
_entry.id   AF-A0A6V7M8Z6-F1
#
_cell.length_a   1.000
_cell.length_b   1.000
_cell.length_c   1.000
_cell.angle_alpha   90.00
_cell.angle_beta   90.00
_cell.angle_gamma   90.00
#
_symmetry.space_group_name_H-M   'P 1'
#
loop_
_entity.id
_entity.type
_entity.pdbx_description
1 polymer ?
#
loop_
_entity_poly.entity_id
_entity_poly.type
_entity_poly.pdbx_seq_one_letter_code
_entity_poly.pdbx_strand_id
1 'polypeptide(L)' 'VAKWTGNDSAVDVLIRPDMIPRVTRFLREREVKYEVVIPDLQQAIDQENPIDEELLDELAGRK' A
#
# COMPACT_ATOMS: atom_id res chain seq x y z
N VAL A 1 4.67 9.07 4.07
CA VAL A 1 3.89 8.95 2.82
C VAL A 1 4.88 8.66 1.71
N ALA A 2 4.80 7.48 1.09
CA ALA A 2 5.62 7.15 -0.07
C ALA A 2 4.83 7.52 -1.33
N LYS A 3 5.46 8.22 -2.28
CA LYS A 3 4.83 8.68 -3.52
C LYS A 3 5.12 7.66 -4.62
N TRP A 4 4.08 7.09 -5.21
CA TRP A 4 4.18 6.16 -6.32
C TRP A 4 3.71 6.95 -7.54
N THR A 5 4.58 7.25 -8.50
CA THR A 5 4.26 8.20 -9.59
C THR A 5 4.40 7.57 -10.97
N GLY A 6 3.33 7.66 -11.76
CA GLY A 6 3.27 7.22 -13.16
C GLY A 6 2.12 7.84 -13.98
N ASN A 7 1.85 9.15 -13.86
CA ASN A 7 1.19 10.00 -14.88
C ASN A 7 1.08 11.45 -14.37
N ASP A 8 1.18 12.48 -15.22
CA ASP A 8 1.14 13.90 -14.79
C ASP A 8 -0.23 14.38 -14.27
N SER A 9 -1.29 13.58 -14.44
CA SER A 9 -2.67 13.91 -14.04
C SER A 9 -3.14 13.26 -12.74
N ALA A 10 -2.39 12.30 -12.19
CA ALA A 10 -2.79 11.53 -11.02
C ALA A 10 -1.58 11.21 -10.13
N VAL A 11 -1.83 11.00 -8.83
CA VAL A 11 -0.78 10.62 -7.88
C VAL A 11 -1.26 9.44 -7.07
N ASP A 12 -0.48 8.36 -7.08
CA ASP A 12 -0.72 7.20 -6.24
C ASP A 12 0.03 7.36 -4.92
N VAL A 13 -0.66 7.03 -3.84
CA VAL A 13 -0.15 7.17 -2.47
C VAL A 13 -0.55 5.98 -1.63
N LEU A 14 0.45 5.36 -1.00
CA LEU A 14 0.23 4.35 0.02
C LEU A 14 -0.11 5.02 1.36
N ILE A 15 -1.26 4.66 1.92
CA ILE A 15 -1.71 5.09 3.24
C ILE A 15 -1.56 3.94 4.23
N ARG A 16 -0.87 4.20 5.34
CA ARG A 16 -0.77 3.20 6.42
C ARG A 16 -2.14 3.00 7.09
N PRO A 17 -2.49 1.80 7.57
CA PRO A 17 -3.82 1.50 8.12
C PRO A 17 -4.25 2.45 9.24
N ASP A 18 -3.33 2.80 10.14
CA ASP A 18 -3.55 3.70 11.27
C ASP A 18 -3.92 5.14 10.84
N MET A 19 -3.52 5.53 9.64
CA MET A 19 -3.71 6.87 9.10
C MET A 19 -4.97 7.00 8.23
N ILE A 20 -5.60 5.90 7.83
CA ILE A 20 -6.77 5.89 6.93
C ILE A 20 -7.87 6.84 7.42
N PRO A 21 -8.35 6.80 8.68
CA PRO A 21 -9.45 7.66 9.12
C PRO A 21 -9.11 9.15 9.00
N ARG A 22 -7.85 9.52 9.30
CA ARG A 22 -7.38 10.91 9.27
C ARG A 22 -7.25 11.42 7.84
N VAL A 23 -6.68 10.61 6.94
CA VAL A 23 -6.47 10.97 5.53
C VAL A 23 -7.81 11.05 4.79
N THR A 24 -8.68 10.04 4.96
CA THR A 24 -10.03 10.03 4.36
C THR A 24 -10.83 11.27 4.75
N ARG A 25 -10.82 11.65 6.03
CA ARG A 25 -11.48 12.87 6.50
C ARG A 25 -10.89 14.12 5.82
N PHE A 26 -9.57 14.24 5.82
CA PHE A 26 -8.85 15.39 5.26
C PHE A 26 -9.13 15.59 3.76
N LEU A 27 -9.16 14.50 2.99
CA LEU A 27 -9.44 14.53 1.55
C LEU A 27 -10.89 14.91 1.28
N ARG A 28 -11.83 14.34 2.06
CA ARG A 28 -13.26 14.69 1.96
C ARG A 28 -13.53 16.16 2.29
N GLU A 29 -12.92 16.69 3.35
CA GLU A 29 -13.05 18.10 3.76
C GLU A 29 -12.50 19.09 2.72
N ARG A 30 -11.58 18.64 1.87
CA ARG A 30 -10.98 19.44 0.79
C ARG A 30 -11.58 19.15 -0.58
N GLU A 31 -12.64 18.33 -0.63
CA GLU A 31 -13.29 17.92 -1.87
C GLU A 31 -12.34 17.29 -2.89
N VAL A 32 -11.27 16.65 -2.40
CA VAL A 32 -10.31 15.93 -3.25
C VAL A 32 -10.93 14.60 -3.62
N LYS A 33 -11.16 14.38 -4.91
CA LYS A 33 -11.60 13.10 -5.45
C LYS A 33 -10.45 12.11 -5.39
N TYR A 34 -10.72 10.92 -4.88
CA TYR A 34 -9.77 9.82 -4.84
C TYR A 34 -10.51 8.49 -5.02
N GLU A 35 -9.75 7.47 -5.39
CA GLU A 35 -10.19 6.10 -5.52
C GLU A 35 -9.24 5.20 -4.73
N VAL A 36 -9.77 4.15 -4.10
CA VAL A 36 -8.94 3.12 -3.44
C VAL A 36 -8.67 2.02 -4.46
N VAL A 37 -7.50 2.09 -5.09
CA VAL A 37 -7.10 1.15 -6.15
C VAL A 37 -6.70 -0.22 -5.58
N ILE A 38 -6.01 -0.22 -4.43
CA ILE A 38 -5.60 -1.44 -3.71
C ILE A 38 -6.17 -1.37 -2.29
N PRO A 39 -7.20 -2.18 -1.96
CA PRO A 39 -7.82 -2.16 -0.64
C PRO A 39 -6.92 -2.69 0.48
N ASP A 40 -6.18 -3.78 0.18
CA ASP A 40 -5.22 -4.40 1.07
C ASP A 40 -3.95 -4.73 0.29
N LEU A 41 -2.87 -4.02 0.61
CA LEU A 41 -1.59 -4.19 -0.07
C LEU A 41 -0.94 -5.53 0.30
N GLN A 42 -1.07 -6.01 1.54
CA GLN A 42 -0.42 -7.24 1.95
C GLN A 42 -1.09 -8.43 1.28
N GLN A 43 -2.42 -8.43 1.23
CA GLN A 43 -3.16 -9.46 0.49
C GLN A 43 -2.76 -9.52 -0.99
N ALA A 44 -2.55 -8.37 -1.63
CA ALA A 44 -2.10 -8.33 -3.03
C ALA A 44 -0.69 -8.91 -3.19
N ILE A 45 0.23 -8.58 -2.26
CA ILE A 45 1.59 -9.14 -2.24
C ILE A 45 1.55 -10.67 -2.04
N ASP A 46 0.75 -11.16 -1.09
CA ASP A 46 0.66 -12.59 -0.76
C ASP A 46 0.10 -13.41 -1.94
N GLN A 47 -0.78 -12.82 -2.76
CA GLN A 47 -1.30 -13.45 -3.97
C GLN A 47 -0.28 -13.48 -5.11
N GLU A 48 0.52 -12.42 -5.24
CA GLU A 48 1.54 -12.30 -6.29
C GLU A 48 2.79 -13.14 -5.97
N ASN A 49 3.21 -13.13 -4.71
CA ASN A 49 4.35 -13.86 -4.19
C ASN A 49 3.87 -14.75 -3.05
N PRO A 50 3.29 -15.93 -3.36
CA PRO A 50 2.95 -16.88 -2.32
C PRO A 50 4.21 -17.18 -1.51
N ILE A 51 4.09 -17.04 -0.19
CA ILE A 51 5.21 -17.24 0.73
C ILE A 51 5.69 -18.68 0.59
N ASP A 52 6.91 -18.84 0.08
CA ASP A 52 7.63 -20.10 0.13
C ASP A 52 8.28 -20.21 1.52
N GLU A 53 7.73 -21.09 2.36
CA GLU A 53 8.22 -21.32 3.73
C GLU A 53 9.70 -21.74 3.73
N GLU A 54 10.17 -22.42 2.68
CA GLU A 54 11.56 -22.87 2.54
C GLU A 54 12.50 -21.68 2.30
N LEU A 55 12.07 -20.69 1.52
CA LEU A 55 12.84 -19.47 1.25
C LEU A 55 12.94 -18.56 2.48
N LEU A 56 11.91 -18.54 3.34
CA LEU A 56 11.92 -17.76 4.58
C LEU A 56 12.96 -18.28 5.59
N ASP A 57 13.07 -19.60 5.72
CA ASP A 57 14.05 -20.26 6.59
C ASP A 57 15.50 -20.00 6.12
N GLU A 58 15.73 -20.00 4.79
CA GLU A 58 17.04 -19.67 4.23
C GLU A 58 17.47 -18.20 4.48
N LEU A 59 16.53 -17.27 4.40
CA LEU A 59 16.79 -15.85 4.66
C LEU A 59 17.03 -15.55 6.15
N ALA A 60 16.34 -16.26 7.06
CA ALA A 60 16.56 -16.17 8.50
C ALA A 60 17.92 -16.73 8.94
N GLY A 61 18.49 -17.68 8.18
CA GLY A 61 19.82 -18.25 8.40
C GLY A 61 21.00 -17.35 8.01
N ARG A 62 20.76 -16.27 7.24
CA ARG A 62 21.79 -15.28 6.90
C ARG A 62 21.85 -14.18 7.97
N LYS A 63 22.65 -14.40 9.02
CA LYS A 63 23.10 -13.35 9.95
C LYS A 63 24.32 -12.61 9.43
#